data_AF-A0A4Z0D9V7-F1
#
_entry.id   AF-A0A4Z0D9V7-F1
#
_cell.length_a   1.000
_cell.length_b   1.000
_cell.length_c   1.000
_cell.angle_alpha   90.00
_cell.angle_beta   90.00
_cell.angle_gamma   90.00
#
_symmetry.space_group_name_H-M   'P 1'
#
loop_
_entity.id
_entity.type
_entity.pdbx_description
1 polymer ?
#
loop_
_entity_poly.entity_id
_entity_poly.type
_entity_poly.pdbx_seq_one_letter_code
_entity_poly.pdbx_strand_id
1 'polypeptide(L)' 'MLVANRLIILMDESFSSIDSNNTKIIKEYIMSLKDKIIIEVTHDITEDILNNYDRIIYLEEGKIKKII' A
#
# COMPACT_ATOMS: atom_id res chain seq x y z
N MET A 1 -12.30 -7.05 -3.46
CA MET A 1 -10.91 -7.54 -3.38
C MET A 1 -10.76 -8.71 -2.42
N LEU A 2 -10.89 -8.51 -1.10
CA LEU A 2 -10.67 -9.56 -0.09
C LEU A 2 -11.62 -10.76 -0.24
N VAL A 3 -12.91 -10.50 -0.51
CA VAL A 3 -13.93 -11.54 -0.74
C VAL A 3 -13.58 -12.46 -1.92
N ALA A 4 -12.90 -11.92 -2.94
CA ALA A 4 -12.49 -12.71 -4.11
C ALA A 4 -11.27 -13.62 -3.83
N ASN A 5 -10.75 -13.58 -2.60
CA ASN A 5 -9.60 -14.33 -2.09
C ASN A 5 -8.43 -14.45 -3.07
N ARG A 6 -8.04 -13.32 -3.67
CA ARG A 6 -6.91 -13.28 -4.59
C ARG A 6 -5.59 -13.35 -3.83
N LEU A 7 -4.61 -14.02 -4.44
CA LEU A 7 -3.23 -14.08 -3.96
C LEU A 7 -2.55 -12.71 -4.12
N ILE A 8 -2.80 -12.04 -5.24
CA ILE A 8 -2.25 -10.73 -5.56
C ILE A 8 -3.34 -9.68 -5.45
N ILE A 9 -3.01 -8.60 -4.75
CA ILE A 9 -3.86 -7.45 -4.50
C ILE A 9 -3.14 -6.21 -5.05
N LEU A 10 -3.79 -5.48 -5.94
CA LEU A 10 -3.36 -4.18 -6.41
C LEU A 10 -4.34 -3.12 -5.89
N MET A 11 -3.81 -2.11 -5.20
CA MET A 11 -4.57 -1.01 -4.63
C MET A 11 -4.07 0.29 -5.25
N ASP A 12 -4.90 0.93 -6.05
CA ASP A 12 -4.59 2.21 -6.67
C ASP A 12 -5.31 3.31 -5.89
N GLU A 13 -4.55 4.09 -5.10
CA GLU A 13 -5.02 5.19 -4.24
C GLU A 13 -6.29 4.89 -3.42
N SER A 14 -6.44 3.64 -2.97
CA SER A 14 -7.71 3.09 -2.47
C SER A 14 -8.19 3.66 -1.13
N PHE A 15 -7.39 4.53 -0.49
CA PHE A 15 -7.70 5.15 0.80
C PHE A 15 -7.93 6.67 0.73
N SER A 16 -7.78 7.29 -0.45
CA SER A 16 -7.85 8.75 -0.64
C SER A 16 -9.17 9.39 -0.15
N SER A 17 -10.26 8.62 -0.10
CA SER A 17 -11.58 9.08 0.36
C SER A 17 -11.93 8.70 1.80
N ILE A 18 -10.97 8.19 2.58
CA ILE A 18 -11.17 7.74 3.96
C ILE A 18 -10.38 8.66 4.90
N ASP A 19 -10.91 8.95 6.09
CA ASP A 19 -10.18 9.74 7.08
C ASP A 19 -8.92 9.01 7.58
N SER A 20 -7.99 9.76 8.17
CA SER A 20 -6.67 9.24 8.57
C SER A 20 -6.74 8.12 9.61
N ASN A 21 -7.68 8.19 10.56
CA ASN A 21 -7.83 7.19 11.61
C ASN A 21 -8.31 5.85 11.00
N ASN A 22 -9.36 5.90 10.20
CA ASN A 22 -9.88 4.71 9.54
C ASN A 22 -8.89 4.15 8.51
N THR A 23 -8.18 5.02 7.78
CA THR A 23 -7.12 4.60 6.84
C THR A 23 -6.04 3.79 7.54
N LYS A 24 -5.57 4.25 8.70
CA LYS A 24 -4.56 3.54 9.48
C LYS A 24 -5.03 2.13 9.89
N ILE A 25 -6.23 2.02 10.45
CA ILE A 25 -6.81 0.74 10.89
C ILE A 25 -6.93 -0.24 9.71
N ILE A 26 -7.44 0.22 8.57
CA ILE A 26 -7.64 -0.63 7.39
C ILE A 26 -6.29 -1.06 6.79
N LYS A 27 -5.31 -0.14 6.72
CA LYS A 27 -3.95 -0.46 6.24
C LYS A 27 -3.27 -1.50 7.11
N GLU A 28 -3.29 -1.33 8.44
CA GLU A 28 -2.74 -2.30 9.39
C GLU A 28 -3.37 -3.69 9.19
N TYR A 29 -4.69 -3.75 9.02
CA TYR A 29 -5.37 -5.01 8.73
C TYR A 29 -4.91 -5.64 7.41
N ILE A 30 -4.82 -4.86 6.32
CA ILE A 30 -4.38 -5.36 5.01
C ILE A 30 -2.93 -5.85 5.07
N MET A 31 -2.03 -5.09 5.71
CA MET A 31 -0.61 -5.45 5.89
C MET A 31 -0.41 -6.67 6.80
N SER A 32 -1.39 -6.99 7.66
CA SER A 32 -1.33 -8.20 8.50
C SER A 32 -1.55 -9.51 7.73
N LEU A 33 -2.05 -9.44 6.49
CA LEU A 33 -2.33 -10.62 5.65
C LEU A 33 -1.03 -11.28 5.18
N LYS A 34 -0.68 -12.45 5.73
CA LYS A 34 0.61 -13.12 5.48
C LYS A 34 0.72 -13.91 4.17
N ASP A 35 -0.39 -14.36 3.60
CA ASP A 35 -0.41 -15.22 2.42
C ASP A 35 -0.83 -14.48 1.14
N LYS A 36 -0.43 -13.22 1.02
CA LYS A 36 -0.81 -12.35 -0.11
C LYS A 36 0.35 -11.47 -0.54
N ILE A 37 0.38 -11.16 -1.84
CA ILE A 37 1.21 -10.08 -2.39
C ILE A 37 0.32 -8.85 -2.50
N ILE A 38 0.68 -7.79 -1.79
CA ILE A 38 -0.06 -6.54 -1.77
C ILE A 38 0.81 -5.47 -2.40
N ILE A 39 0.30 -4.81 -3.44
CA ILE A 39 0.93 -3.70 -4.13
C ILE A 39 0.03 -2.49 -3.93
N GLU A 40 0.52 -1.49 -3.20
CA GLU A 40 -0.16 -0.21 -3.00
C GLU A 40 0.50 0.88 -3.84
N VAL A 41 -0.32 1.63 -4.56
CA VAL A 41 0.07 2.88 -5.22
C VAL A 41 -0.48 4.02 -4.37
N THR A 42 0.41 4.89 -3.89
CA THR A 42 0.09 5.99 -3.00
C THR A 42 0.98 7.19 -3.29
N HIS A 43 0.44 8.40 -3.12
CA HIS A 43 1.20 9.64 -3.09
C HIS A 43 1.66 10.02 -1.68
N ASP A 44 1.19 9.30 -0.64
CA ASP A 44 1.62 9.49 0.75
C ASP A 44 2.98 8.82 0.99
N ILE A 45 3.98 9.66 1.19
CA ILE A 45 5.39 9.29 1.39
C ILE A 45 5.88 9.55 2.81
N THR A 46 4.97 9.68 3.78
CA THR A 46 5.34 9.87 5.18
C THR A 46 6.16 8.68 5.70
N GLU A 47 7.21 8.96 6.46
CA GLU A 47 8.16 7.94 6.94
C GLU A 47 7.48 6.85 7.77
N ASP A 48 6.52 7.23 8.61
CA ASP A 48 5.70 6.31 9.42
C ASP A 48 4.93 5.31 8.56
N ILE A 49 4.47 5.72 7.37
CA ILE A 49 3.74 4.85 6.44
C ILE A 49 4.70 3.97 5.68
N LEU A 50 5.79 4.54 5.15
CA LEU A 50 6.80 3.83 4.36
C LEU A 50 7.44 2.68 5.15
N ASN A 51 7.64 2.84 6.47
CA ASN A 51 8.20 1.81 7.34
C ASN A 51 7.35 0.54 7.46
N ASN A 52 6.08 0.56 7.03
CA ASN A 52 5.21 -0.61 7.09
C ASN A 52 5.29 -1.50 5.85
N TYR A 53 6.10 -1.15 4.86
CA TYR A 53 6.24 -1.92 3.61
C TYR A 53 7.55 -2.70 3.56
N ASP A 54 7.47 -3.92 3.05
CA ASP A 54 8.65 -4.77 2.83
C ASP A 54 9.54 -4.27 1.68
N ARG A 55 8.96 -3.52 0.74
CA ARG A 55 9.60 -2.93 -0.44
C ARG A 55 8.90 -1.63 -0.83
N ILE A 56 9.69 -0.63 -1.24
CA ILE A 56 9.19 0.64 -1.75
C ILE A 56 9.79 0.89 -3.13
N ILE A 57 8.94 1.16 -4.12
CA ILE A 57 9.36 1.52 -5.48
C ILE A 57 9.02 2.99 -5.69
N TYR A 58 10.05 3.84 -5.78
CA TYR A 58 9.87 5.27 -6.05
C TYR A 58 9.86 5.52 -7.56
N LEU A 59 8.75 6.08 -8.03
CA LEU A 59 8.49 6.40 -9.44
C LEU A 59 8.46 7.93 -9.61
N GLU A 60 9.13 8.41 -10.66
CA GLU A 60 9.13 9.83 -11.01
C GLU A 60 9.33 9.95 -12.53
N GLU A 61 8.54 10.79 -13.19
CA GLU A 61 8.53 10.98 -14.66
C GLU A 61 8.40 9.66 -15.45
N GLY A 62 7.56 8.74 -14.96
CA GLY A 62 7.33 7.45 -15.59
C GLY A 62 8.53 6.48 -15.52
N LYS A 63 9.53 6.76 -14.67
CA LYS A 63 10.72 5.91 -14.47
C LYS A 63 10.86 5.52 -13.02
N ILE A 64 11.37 4.31 -12.78
CA ILE A 64 11.79 3.88 -11.44
C ILE A 64 13.09 4.60 -11.11
N LYS A 65 13.06 5.43 -10.07
CA LYS A 65 14.24 6.17 -9.59
C LYS A 65 14.96 5.42 -8.47
N LYS A 66 14.22 4.72 -7.61
CA LYS A 66 14.77 3.99 -6.46
C LYS A 66 13.90 2.78 -6.10
N ILE A 67 14.54 1.74 -5.59
CA ILE A 67 13.90 0.61 -4.93
C ILE A 67 14.56 0.50 -3.54
N ILE A 68 13.74 0.48 -2.48
CA ILE A 68 14.15 0.34 -1.08
C ILE A 68 13.57 -0.96 -0.54
#